data_AF-A0A9E1S5P9-F1
#
_entry.id   AF-A0A9E1S5P9-F1
#
_cell.length_a   1.000
_cell.length_b   1.000
_cell.length_c   1.000
_cell.angle_alpha   90.00
_cell.angle_beta   90.00
_cell.angle_gamma   90.00
#
_symmetry.space_group_name_H-M   'P 1'
#
loop_
_entity.id
_entity.type
_entity.pdbx_description
1 polymer ?
#
loop_
_entity_poly.entity_id
_entity_poly.type
_entity_poly.pdbx_seq_one_letter_code
_entity_poly.pdbx_strand_id
1 'polypeptide(L)'
;DPSLFLNRLPQLVKPGGQLLLATPFTWLNEYTPRENWIGSGDSEQKLVECLKPYFELEKKVELPFVIREHRRKFQYSVSIGTRWRRIGSAV
;
A
#
# COMPACT_ATOMS: atom_id res chain seq x y z
N ASP A 1 3.97 11.43 5.81
CA ASP A 1 4.80 10.31 6.28
C ASP A 1 4.03 9.00 6.12
N PRO A 2 4.47 8.10 5.22
CA PRO A 2 3.85 6.79 4.99
C PRO A 2 3.87 5.87 6.21
N SER A 3 4.90 5.95 7.05
CA SER A 3 5.03 5.06 8.22
C SER A 3 3.94 5.35 9.25
N LEU A 4 3.59 6.62 9.45
CA LEU A 4 2.46 7.00 10.31
C LEU A 4 1.13 6.44 9.80
N PHE A 5 0.91 6.41 8.48
CA PHE A 5 -0.28 5.80 7.90
C PHE A 5 -0.32 4.30 8.17
N LEU A 6 0.77 3.58 7.85
CA LEU A 6 0.84 2.13 8.03
C LEU A 6 0.64 1.71 9.49
N ASN A 7 1.26 2.42 10.43
CA ASN A 7 1.16 2.13 11.86
C ASN A 7 -0.27 2.34 12.42
N ARG A 8 -1.10 3.16 11.78
CA ARG A 8 -2.48 3.41 12.21
C ARG A 8 -3.47 2.37 11.68
N LEU A 9 -3.16 1.67 10.58
CA LEU A 9 -4.08 0.73 9.94
C LEU A 9 -4.69 -0.33 10.87
N PRO A 10 -3.94 -0.96 11.81
CA PRO A 10 -4.50 -1.97 12.72
C PRO A 10 -5.64 -1.46 13.61
N GLN A 11 -5.70 -0.15 13.86
CA GLN A 11 -6.72 0.50 14.69
C GLN A 11 -7.93 0.95 13.87
N LEU A 12 -7.76 1.13 12.56
CA LEU A 12 -8.81 1.59 11.64
C LEU A 12 -9.66 0.43 11.09
N VAL A 13 -9.13 -0.78 11.11
CA VAL A 13 -9.80 -1.98 10.59
C VAL A 13 -10.13 -2.91 11.75
N LYS A 14 -11.43 -3.20 11.94
CA LYS A 14 -11.89 -4.15 12.96
C LYS A 14 -11.35 -5.57 12.67
N PRO A 15 -11.11 -6.42 13.69
CA PRO A 15 -10.81 -7.84 13.47
C PRO A 15 -11.81 -8.50 12.52
N GLY A 16 -11.31 -9.28 11.57
CA GLY A 16 -12.10 -9.87 10.49
C GLY A 16 -12.43 -8.92 9.34
N GLY A 17 -12.17 -7.62 9.47
CA GLY A 17 -12.35 -6.61 8.42
C GLY A 17 -11.30 -6.70 7.31
N GLN A 18 -11.59 -6.06 6.17
CA GLN A 18 -10.70 -6.07 5.01
C GLN A 18 -10.02 -4.72 4.82
N LEU A 19 -8.73 -4.77 4.47
CA LEU A 19 -7.94 -3.64 3.99
C LEU A 19 -7.59 -3.88 2.53
N LEU A 20 -7.98 -2.96 1.66
CA LEU A 20 -7.63 -2.96 0.25
C LEU A 20 -6.60 -1.88 0.00
N LEU A 21 -5.47 -2.24 -0.59
CA LEU A 21 -4.43 -1.29 -1.00
C LEU A 21 -4.13 -1.48 -2.48
N ALA A 22 -4.06 -0.38 -3.23
CA ALA A 22 -3.57 -0.35 -4.59
C ALA A 22 -2.42 0.65 -4.65
N THR A 23 -1.23 0.21 -5.02
CA THR A 23 -0.08 1.10 -5.14
C THR A 23 0.86 0.62 -6.23
N PRO A 24 1.33 1.52 -7.11
CA PRO A 24 2.40 1.23 -8.07
C PRO A 24 3.80 1.43 -7.44
N PHE A 25 3.87 1.74 -6.13
CA PHE A 25 5.11 2.05 -5.39
C PHE A 25 5.96 3.16 -6.03
N THR A 26 5.33 4.08 -6.76
CA THR A 26 6.00 5.25 -7.31
C THR A 26 6.15 6.32 -6.23
N TRP A 27 7.39 6.55 -5.81
CA TRP A 27 7.73 7.62 -4.87
C TRP A 27 8.23 8.85 -5.61
N LEU A 28 7.76 10.02 -5.20
CA LEU A 28 8.18 11.30 -5.74
C LEU A 28 8.59 12.19 -4.57
N ASN A 29 9.80 12.76 -4.66
CA ASN A 29 10.37 13.61 -3.60
C ASN A 29 9.48 14.81 -3.26
N GLU A 30 8.71 15.30 -4.24
CA GLU A 30 7.76 16.41 -4.07
C GLU A 30 6.65 16.09 -3.05
N TYR A 31 6.24 14.83 -2.93
CA TYR A 31 5.17 14.41 -2.01
C TYR A 31 5.68 13.70 -0.77
N THR A 32 6.85 13.06 -0.85
CA THR A 32 7.44 12.34 0.28
C THR A 32 8.96 12.50 0.21
N PRO A 33 9.58 13.15 1.21
CA PRO A 33 11.03 13.24 1.31
C PRO A 33 11.67 11.85 1.20
N ARG A 34 12.83 11.75 0.55
CA ARG A 34 13.45 10.47 0.19
C ARG A 34 13.74 9.58 1.40
N GLU A 35 14.09 10.20 2.53
CA GLU A 35 14.31 9.56 3.83
C GLU A 35 13.06 8.83 4.37
N ASN A 36 11.87 9.20 3.89
CA ASN A 36 10.60 8.61 4.30
C ASN A 36 10.04 7.61 3.28
N TRP A 37 10.77 7.29 2.22
CA TRP A 37 10.37 6.26 1.26
C TRP A 37 10.45 4.89 1.91
N ILE A 38 9.37 4.11 1.84
CA ILE A 38 9.36 2.80 2.48
C ILE A 38 10.16 1.79 1.66
N GLY A 39 11.01 1.00 2.32
CA GLY A 39 11.68 -0.16 1.71
C GLY A 39 12.89 0.12 0.82
N SER A 40 13.24 1.39 0.55
CA SER A 40 14.50 1.83 -0.09
C SER A 40 15.08 0.88 -1.16
N GLY A 41 14.25 0.43 -2.10
CA GLY A 41 14.61 -0.57 -3.13
C GLY A 41 13.53 -1.62 -3.32
N ASP A 42 12.87 -2.06 -2.24
CA ASP A 42 11.72 -2.97 -2.28
C ASP A 42 10.61 -2.49 -1.34
N SER A 43 9.79 -1.57 -1.86
CA SER A 43 8.64 -1.05 -1.11
C SER A 43 7.54 -2.08 -0.90
N GLU A 44 7.44 -3.09 -1.77
CA GLU A 44 6.44 -4.15 -1.61
C GLU A 44 6.79 -5.02 -0.41
N GLN A 45 8.02 -5.52 -0.35
CA GLN A 45 8.49 -6.32 0.78
C GLN A 45 8.30 -5.54 2.08
N LYS A 46 8.64 -4.25 2.10
CA LYS A 46 8.49 -3.45 3.31
C LYS A 46 7.03 -3.26 3.73
N LEU A 47 6.13 -3.05 2.78
CA LEU A 47 4.68 -2.99 3.06
C LEU A 47 4.21 -4.29 3.70
N VAL A 48 4.62 -5.43 3.16
CA VAL A 48 4.26 -6.76 3.68
C VAL A 48 4.77 -6.95 5.12
N GLU A 49 6.03 -6.57 5.40
CA GLU A 49 6.61 -6.63 6.75
C GLU A 49 5.82 -5.79 7.76
N CYS A 50 5.39 -4.58 7.38
CA CYS A 50 4.62 -3.70 8.25
C CYS A 50 3.21 -4.25 8.54
N LEU A 51 2.58 -4.94 7.60
CA LEU A 51 1.19 -5.40 7.72
C LEU A 51 1.07 -6.79 8.36
N LYS A 52 1.99 -7.71 8.08
CA LYS A 52 1.96 -9.10 8.56
C LYS A 52 1.68 -9.31 10.06
N PRO A 53 2.16 -8.44 10.99
CA PRO A 53 1.86 -8.61 12.42
C PRO A 53 0.36 -8.45 12.77
N TYR A 54 -0.40 -7.77 11.92
CA TYR A 54 -1.79 -7.40 12.21
C TYR A 54 -2.78 -7.86 11.13
N PHE A 55 -2.27 -8.25 9.97
CA PHE A 55 -3.07 -8.61 8.82
C PHE A 55 -2.51 -9.84 8.09
N GLU A 56 -3.43 -10.63 7.54
CA GLU A 56 -3.13 -11.75 6.65
C GLU A 56 -3.38 -11.32 5.19
N LEU A 57 -2.41 -11.54 4.30
CA LEU A 57 -2.58 -11.26 2.86
C LEU A 57 -3.42 -12.38 2.22
N GLU A 58 -4.63 -12.06 1.78
CA GLU A 58 -5.53 -13.03 1.13
C GLU A 58 -5.42 -13.00 -0.41
N LYS A 59 -5.09 -11.85 -1.00
CA LYS A 59 -5.05 -11.70 -2.46
C LYS A 59 -4.05 -10.63 -2.88
N LYS A 60 -3.31 -10.92 -3.96
CA LYS A 60 -2.46 -9.97 -4.68
C LYS A 60 -2.78 -10.08 -6.17
N VAL A 61 -2.95 -8.95 -6.85
CA VAL A 61 -3.22 -8.87 -8.30
C VAL A 61 -2.52 -7.65 -8.90
N GLU A 62 -2.21 -7.72 -10.19
CA GLU A 62 -1.83 -6.54 -10.96
C GLU A 62 -3.09 -5.80 -11.43
N LEU A 63 -3.09 -4.48 -11.25
CA LEU A 63 -4.20 -3.60 -11.60
C LEU A 63 -3.69 -2.54 -12.60
N PRO A 64 -3.83 -2.79 -13.91
CA PRO A 64 -3.56 -1.78 -14.93
C PRO A 64 -4.53 -0.59 -14.82
N PHE A 65 -4.00 0.63 -14.96
CA PHE A 65 -4.81 1.85 -14.93
C PHE A 65 -4.20 2.96 -15.78
N VAL A 66 -5.01 3.97 -16.11
CA VAL A 66 -4.59 5.15 -16.84
C VAL A 66 -4.97 6.41 -16.06
N ILE A 67 -4.00 7.28 -15.79
CA ILE A 67 -4.24 8.63 -15.28
C ILE A 67 -4.25 9.58 -16.48
N ARG A 68 -5.32 10.36 -16.62
CA ARG A 68 -5.39 11.42 -17.62
C ARG A 68 -4.79 12.71 -17.05
N GLU A 69 -3.72 13.21 -17.65
CA GLU A 69 -3.15 14.52 -17.30
C GLU A 69 -3.86 15.64 -18.06
N HIS A 70 -4.03 15.51 -19.38
CA HIS A 70 -4.79 16.44 -20.21
C HIS A 70 -5.29 15.76 -21.49
N ARG A 71 -5.95 16.49 -22.40
CA ARG A 71 -6.60 15.92 -23.61
C ARG A 71 -5.70 14.98 -24.45
N ARG A 72 -4.41 15.26 -24.55
CA ARG A 72 -3.43 14.46 -25.33
C ARG A 72 -2.31 13.80 -24.51
N LYS A 73 -2.42 13.70 -23.18
CA LYS A 73 -1.38 13.10 -22.33
C LYS A 73 -2.02 12.26 -21.25
N PHE A 74 -1.59 11.00 -21.22
CA PHE A 74 -2.07 9.96 -20.35
C PHE A 74 -0.85 9.22 -19.80
N GLN A 75 -0.91 8.81 -18.55
CA GLN A 75 0.07 7.93 -17.93
C GLN A 75 -0.57 6.56 -17.79
N TYR A 76 0.01 5.57 -18.44
CA TYR A 76 -0.30 4.17 -18.18
C TYR A 76 0.60 3.66 -17.06
N SER A 77 0.02 2.95 -16.10
CA SER A 77 0.76 2.34 -14.99
C SER A 77 0.06 1.07 -14.53
N VAL A 78 0.76 0.26 -13.74
CA VAL A 78 0.27 -0.98 -13.15
C VAL A 78 0.47 -0.89 -11.65
N SER A 79 -0.62 -0.90 -10.89
CA SER A 79 -0.57 -0.98 -9.43
C SER A 79 -0.55 -2.44 -8.99
N ILE A 80 0.12 -2.71 -7.88
CA ILE A 80 -0.14 -3.94 -7.12
C ILE A 80 -1.37 -3.67 -6.26
N GLY A 81 -2.43 -4.43 -6.53
CA GLY A 81 -3.64 -4.49 -5.71
C GLY A 81 -3.57 -5.63 -4.70
N THR A 82 -3.76 -5.33 -3.42
CA THR A 82 -3.75 -6.30 -2.34
C THR A 82 -5.01 -6.25 -1.50
N ARG A 83 -5.48 -7.42 -1.06
CA ARG A 83 -6.52 -7.56 -0.05
C ARG A 83 -5.96 -8.26 1.18
N TRP A 84 -6.10 -7.59 2.30
CA TRP A 84 -5.63 -8.03 3.60
C TRP A 84 -6.81 -8.25 4.53
N ARG A 85 -6.76 -9.29 5.35
CA ARG A 85 -7.71 -9.55 6.43
C ARG A 85 -7.09 -9.13 7.75
N ARG A 86 -7.77 -8.29 8.54
CA ARG A 86 -7.33 -7.98 9.90
C ARG A 86 -7.49 -9.24 10.76
N ILE A 87 -6.39 -9.72 11.34
CA ILE A 87 -6.44 -10.82 12.31
C ILE A 87 -6.84 -10.26 13.70
N GLY A 88 -7.46 -11.05 14.57
CA GLY A 88 -7.61 -10.64 15.96
C GLY A 88 -6.23 -10.43 16.59
N SER A 89 -6.08 -9.51 17.55
CA SER A 89 -4.89 -9.62 18.41
C SER A 89 -4.97 -10.99 19.10
N ALA A 90 -3.90 -11.78 19.03
CA ALA A 90 -3.76 -12.89 19.96
C ALA A 90 -3.90 -12.29 21.37
N VAL A 91 -4.87 -12.81 22.12
CA VAL A 91 -4.96 -12.56 23.56
C VAL A 91 -3.71 -13.16 24.21
#